data_AF-A0A7C9TUX4-F1
#
_entry.id   AF-A0A7C9TUX4-F1
#
_cell.length_a   1.000
_cell.length_b   1.000
_cell.length_c   1.000
_cell.angle_alpha   90.00
_cell.angle_beta   90.00
_cell.angle_gamma   90.00
#
_symmetry.space_group_name_H-M   'P 1'
#
loop_
_entity.id
_entity.type
_entity.pdbx_description
1 polymer ?
#
loop_
_entity_poly.entity_id
_entity_poly.type
_entity_poly.pdbx_seq_one_letter_code
_entity_poly.pdbx_strand_id
1 'polypeptide(L)'
;MPIIVSQMSREGSKHLSSLKSSFISTISHELRTPLTKILLSAELLERHSRKLSEDKKQEHIQKIKDAAKEMKELLNSTEVAEQLAEVANEIPELV
;
A
#
# COMPACT_ATOMS: atom_id res chain seq x y z
N MET A 1 -12.31 36.95 -12.69
CA MET A 1 -12.56 35.89 -11.69
C MET A 1 -12.69 34.47 -12.26
N PRO A 2 -13.42 34.15 -13.35
CA PRO A 2 -13.70 32.74 -13.70
C PRO A 2 -12.49 31.91 -14.19
N ILE A 3 -11.49 32.56 -14.82
CA ILE A 3 -10.29 31.87 -15.29
C ILE A 3 -9.39 31.43 -14.11
N ILE A 4 -9.28 32.25 -13.07
CA ILE A 4 -8.44 31.93 -11.90
C ILE A 4 -9.04 30.76 -11.12
N VAL A 5 -10.36 30.74 -10.89
CA VAL A 5 -11.04 29.61 -10.23
C VAL A 5 -10.87 28.30 -11.02
N SER A 6 -10.97 28.36 -12.36
CA SER A 6 -10.73 27.20 -13.22
C SER A 6 -9.28 26.73 -13.22
N GLN A 7 -8.31 27.65 -13.10
CA GLN A 7 -6.89 27.31 -12.99
C GLN A 7 -6.57 26.68 -11.63
N MET A 8 -7.07 27.23 -10.52
CA MET A 8 -6.90 26.66 -9.18
C MET A 8 -7.50 25.26 -9.04
N SER A 9 -8.69 25.03 -9.61
CA SER A 9 -9.33 23.71 -9.63
C SER A 9 -8.51 22.66 -10.42
N ARG A 10 -7.92 23.06 -11.54
CA ARG A 10 -7.00 22.21 -12.32
C ARG A 10 -5.71 21.90 -11.57
N GLU A 11 -5.14 22.87 -10.88
CA GLU A 11 -3.90 22.71 -10.10
C GLU A 11 -4.11 21.74 -8.93
N GLY A 12 -5.20 21.90 -8.17
CA GLY A 12 -5.58 20.97 -7.10
C GLY A 12 -5.84 19.55 -7.61
N SER A 13 -6.54 19.40 -8.74
CA SER A 13 -6.77 18.09 -9.37
C SER A 13 -5.47 17.40 -9.79
N LYS A 14 -4.52 18.15 -10.36
CA LYS A 14 -3.19 17.62 -10.75
C LYS A 14 -2.36 17.24 -9.54
N HIS A 15 -2.39 18.05 -8.48
CA HIS A 15 -1.70 17.76 -7.23
C HIS A 15 -2.22 16.47 -6.60
N LEU A 16 -3.55 16.32 -6.50
CA LEU A 16 -4.21 15.10 -6.03
C LEU A 16 -3.83 13.88 -6.87
N SER A 17 -3.79 14.02 -8.19
CA SER A 17 -3.37 12.94 -9.08
C SER A 17 -1.90 12.55 -8.87
N SER A 18 -1.02 13.51 -8.63
CA SER A 18 0.41 13.24 -8.38
C SER A 18 0.61 12.51 -7.05
N LEU A 19 -0.10 12.94 -5.99
CA LEU A 19 -0.09 12.27 -4.69
C LEU A 19 -0.61 10.83 -4.79
N LYS A 20 -1.72 10.59 -5.50
CA LYS A 20 -2.22 9.23 -5.77
C LYS A 20 -1.18 8.35 -6.49
N SER A 21 -0.53 8.88 -7.53
CA SER A 21 0.47 8.13 -8.27
C SER A 21 1.70 7.81 -7.42
N SER A 22 2.18 8.78 -6.62
CA SER A 22 3.29 8.57 -5.69
C SER A 22 2.93 7.52 -4.63
N PHE A 23 1.71 7.58 -4.09
CA PHE A 23 1.20 6.59 -3.14
C PHE A 23 1.18 5.17 -3.71
N ILE A 24 0.62 4.98 -4.91
CA ILE A 24 0.60 3.67 -5.59
C ILE A 24 2.03 3.18 -5.81
N SER A 25 2.96 4.06 -6.18
CA SER A 25 4.37 3.71 -6.36
C SER A 25 4.98 3.22 -5.04
N THR A 26 4.81 3.97 -3.95
CA THR A 26 5.36 3.63 -2.62
C THR A 26 4.81 2.30 -2.12
N ILE A 27 3.49 2.10 -2.13
CA ILE A 27 2.88 0.82 -1.74
C ILE A 27 3.40 -0.31 -2.62
N SER A 28 3.52 -0.10 -3.94
CA SER A 28 4.04 -1.12 -4.84
C SER A 28 5.47 -1.55 -4.51
N HIS A 29 6.31 -0.63 -4.03
CA HIS A 29 7.65 -0.96 -3.56
C HIS A 29 7.62 -1.71 -2.23
N GLU A 30 6.81 -1.26 -1.28
CA GLU A 30 6.71 -1.85 0.05
C GLU A 30 6.09 -3.25 0.02
N LEU A 31 5.16 -3.51 -0.91
CA LEU A 31 4.57 -4.83 -1.14
C LEU A 31 5.57 -5.87 -1.68
N ARG A 32 6.69 -5.47 -2.30
CA ARG A 32 7.68 -6.43 -2.83
C ARG A 32 8.32 -7.28 -1.74
N THR A 33 8.55 -6.69 -0.57
CA THR A 33 9.18 -7.37 0.57
C THR A 33 8.31 -8.51 1.12
N PRO A 34 7.04 -8.29 1.55
CA PRO A 34 6.19 -9.38 2.01
C PRO A 34 5.87 -10.39 0.89
N LEU A 35 5.75 -9.96 -0.37
CA LEU A 35 5.59 -10.88 -1.49
C LEU A 35 6.79 -11.84 -1.62
N THR A 36 8.00 -11.33 -1.48
CA THR A 36 9.23 -12.15 -1.51
C THR A 36 9.25 -13.16 -0.35
N LYS A 37 8.81 -12.76 0.86
CA LYS A 37 8.69 -13.67 2.02
C LYS A 37 7.71 -14.82 1.76
N ILE A 38 6.57 -14.53 1.13
CA ILE A 38 5.56 -15.52 0.75
C ILE A 38 6.16 -16.52 -0.25
N LEU A 39 6.75 -16.01 -1.33
CA LEU A 39 7.34 -16.86 -2.38
C LEU A 39 8.43 -17.77 -1.84
N LEU A 40 9.35 -17.23 -1.03
CA LEU A 40 10.42 -18.01 -0.42
C LEU A 40 9.86 -19.12 0.49
N SER A 41 8.89 -18.79 1.34
CA SER A 41 8.29 -19.78 2.25
C SER A 41 7.52 -20.86 1.49
N ALA A 42 6.82 -20.49 0.41
CA ALA A 42 6.13 -21.43 -0.47
C ALA A 42 7.11 -22.34 -1.22
N GLU A 43 8.20 -21.80 -1.76
CA GLU A 43 9.23 -22.58 -2.46
C GLU A 43 9.94 -23.57 -1.51
N LEU A 44 10.20 -23.17 -0.27
CA LEU A 44 10.77 -24.05 0.75
C LEU A 44 9.82 -25.20 1.11
N LEU A 45 8.52 -24.90 1.26
CA LEU A 45 7.49 -25.91 1.49
C LEU A 45 7.39 -26.88 0.30
N GLU A 46 7.36 -26.38 -0.93
CA GLU A 46 7.27 -27.20 -2.14
C GLU A 46 8.46 -28.15 -2.25
N ARG A 47 9.69 -27.60 -2.21
CA ARG A 47 10.92 -28.36 -2.47
C ARG A 47 11.34 -29.28 -1.34
N HIS A 48 10.99 -28.93 -0.09
CA HIS A 48 11.47 -29.65 1.09
C HIS A 48 10.33 -30.27 1.93
N SER A 49 9.09 -30.28 1.45
CA SER A 49 7.92 -30.82 2.17
C SER A 49 8.15 -32.18 2.85
N ARG A 50 8.81 -33.12 2.16
CA ARG A 50 9.07 -34.47 2.71
C ARG A 50 10.18 -34.50 3.78
N LYS A 51 11.04 -33.49 3.81
CA LYS A 51 12.19 -33.38 4.73
C LYS A 51 11.88 -32.50 5.95
N LEU A 52 10.85 -31.66 5.86
CA LEU A 52 10.42 -30.78 6.95
C LEU A 52 9.52 -31.55 7.93
N SER A 53 9.75 -31.34 9.22
CA SER A 53 8.79 -31.74 10.25
C SER A 53 7.48 -30.95 10.12
N GLU A 54 6.39 -31.47 10.67
CA GLU A 54 5.10 -30.77 10.68
C GLU A 54 5.21 -29.39 11.37
N ASP A 55 5.96 -29.28 12.46
CA ASP A 55 6.20 -27.99 13.14
C ASP A 55 6.88 -26.97 12.20
N LYS A 56 7.86 -27.43 11.40
CA LYS A 56 8.54 -26.55 10.43
C LYS A 56 7.65 -26.16 9.27
N LYS A 57 6.78 -27.06 8.81
CA LYS A 57 5.76 -26.72 7.81
C LYS A 57 4.81 -25.65 8.36
N GLN A 58 4.35 -25.82 9.60
CA GLN A 58 3.47 -24.87 10.26
C GLN A 58 4.16 -23.50 10.45
N GLU A 59 5.45 -23.46 10.75
CA GLU A 59 6.25 -22.24 10.81
C GLU A 59 6.24 -21.48 9.47
N HIS A 60 6.46 -22.19 8.35
CA HIS A 60 6.41 -21.57 7.02
C HIS A 60 5.01 -21.10 6.62
N ILE A 61 3.97 -21.88 6.95
CA ILE A 61 2.57 -21.47 6.74
C ILE A 61 2.27 -20.19 7.54
N GLN A 62 2.76 -20.10 8.78
CA GLN A 62 2.56 -18.90 9.59
C GLN A 62 3.29 -17.69 9.00
N LYS A 63 4.53 -17.85 8.52
CA LYS A 63 5.26 -16.78 7.80
C LYS A 63 4.50 -16.27 6.57
N ILE A 64 3.87 -17.17 5.81
CA ILE A 64 3.03 -16.80 4.66
C ILE A 64 1.83 -15.97 5.12
N LYS A 65 1.13 -16.43 6.18
CA LYS A 65 -0.04 -15.72 6.73
C LYS A 65 0.32 -14.34 7.27
N ASP A 66 1.44 -14.23 7.98
CA ASP A 66 1.91 -12.97 8.54
C ASP A 66 2.29 -11.99 7.42
N ALA A 67 3.03 -12.43 6.42
CA ALA A 67 3.37 -11.59 5.26
C ALA A 67 2.11 -11.18 4.46
N ALA A 68 1.11 -12.05 4.31
CA ALA A 68 -0.16 -11.68 3.68
C ALA A 68 -0.93 -10.66 4.51
N LYS A 69 -0.84 -10.73 5.85
CA LYS A 69 -1.42 -9.73 6.76
C LYS A 69 -0.68 -8.39 6.65
N GLU A 70 0.65 -8.40 6.60
CA GLU A 70 1.47 -7.20 6.32
C GLU A 70 1.01 -6.52 5.02
N MET A 71 0.82 -7.29 3.93
CA MET A 71 0.31 -6.73 2.66
C MET A 71 -1.08 -6.10 2.82
N LYS A 72 -1.97 -6.75 3.57
CA LYS A 72 -3.32 -6.20 3.84
C LYS A 72 -3.24 -4.90 4.64
N GLU A 73 -2.35 -4.81 5.62
CA GLU A 73 -2.13 -3.60 6.41
C GLU A 73 -1.57 -2.46 5.56
N LEU A 74 -0.59 -2.74 4.67
CA LEU A 74 -0.07 -1.76 3.71
C LEU A 74 -1.18 -1.20 2.80
N LEU A 75 -2.07 -2.06 2.30
CA LEU A 75 -3.22 -1.66 1.47
C LEU A 75 -4.27 -0.87 2.26
N ASN A 76 -4.43 -1.16 3.55
CA ASN A 76 -5.41 -0.54 4.43
C ASN A 76 -4.86 0.67 5.19
N SER A 77 -3.61 1.07 4.98
CA SER A 77 -3.00 2.20 5.68
C SER A 77 -3.78 3.49 5.38
N THR A 78 -4.64 3.86 6.34
CA THR A 78 -5.58 5.00 6.27
C THR A 78 -4.89 6.35 6.51
N GLU A 79 -3.66 6.36 7.02
CA GLU A 79 -2.89 7.58 7.36
C GLU A 79 -2.61 8.51 6.16
N VAL A 80 -2.67 8.01 4.92
CA VAL A 80 -2.48 8.85 3.74
C VAL A 80 -3.81 9.36 3.17
N ALA A 81 -4.92 8.66 3.42
CA ALA A 81 -6.25 9.16 3.06
C ALA A 81 -6.63 10.40 3.88
N GLU A 82 -6.13 10.52 5.12
CA GLU A 82 -6.30 11.71 5.96
C GLU A 82 -5.44 12.90 5.51
N GLN A 83 -4.20 12.70 5.07
CA GLN A 83 -3.37 13.78 4.49
C GLN A 83 -4.02 14.40 3.23
N LEU A 84 -4.76 13.60 2.46
CA LEU A 84 -5.54 14.07 1.32
C LEU A 84 -6.79 14.89 1.73
N ALA A 85 -7.36 14.62 2.90
CA ALA A 85 -8.46 15.40 3.45
C ALA A 85 -7.98 16.73 4.05
N GLU A 86 -6.77 16.76 4.60
CA GLU A 86 -6.17 17.96 5.19
C GLU A 86 -5.86 19.03 4.13
N VAL A 87 -5.32 18.64 2.97
CA VAL A 87 -5.07 19.56 1.83
C VAL A 87 -6.37 20.07 1.20
N ALA A 88 -7.46 19.29 1.26
CA ALA A 88 -8.77 19.73 0.77
C ALA A 88 -9.42 20.78 1.72
N ASN A 89 -9.03 20.81 2.99
CA ASN A 89 -9.55 21.74 4.01
C ASN A 89 -8.83 23.09 4.07
N GLU A 90 -7.73 23.29 3.32
CA GLU A 90 -7.07 24.60 3.18
C GLU A 90 -7.63 25.45 2.03
N ILE A 91 -8.66 24.98 1.31
CA ILE A 91 -9.46 25.88 0.47
C ILE A 91 -10.48 26.53 1.41
N PRO A 92 -10.37 27.84 1.72
CA PRO A 92 -11.46 28.50 2.41
C PRO A 92 -12.69 28.40 1.50
N GLU A 93 -13.70 27.63 1.92
CA GLU A 93 -15.08 27.98 1.59
C GLU A 93 -15.25 29.41 2.11
N LEU A 94 -15.18 30.44 1.26
CA LEU A 94 -15.70 31.76 1.56
C LEU A 94 -15.81 32.59 0.26
N VAL A 95 -17.05 32.58 -0.25
CA VAL A 95 -17.73 33.57 -1.11
C VAL A 95 -17.34 33.63 -2.59
#